data_AF-A0A535KRF9-F1
#
_entry.id   AF-A0A535KRF9-F1
#
_cell.length_a   1.000
_cell.length_b   1.000
_cell.length_c   1.000
_cell.angle_alpha   90.00
_cell.angle_beta   90.00
_cell.angle_gamma   90.00
#
_symmetry.space_group_name_H-M   'P 1'
#
loop_
_entity.id
_entity.type
_entity.pdbx_description
1 polymer ?
#
loop_
_entity_poly.entity_id
_entity_poly.type
_entity_poly.pdbx_seq_one_letter_code
_entity_poly.pdbx_strand_id
1 'polypeptide(L)'
;MGHVAGRVAAAAALLLATSYLLQADDSRPFSTAVLPVAAVQLAPILTVQAGSGDREYFVSHRDVVALGSSVISMPILMYHYIRKPPSIRADMLGFKLSVSPEDFEAQMDWLSANRFHPVNFNQVRAYFAGTTALPSRPIVITLDDGYQDLYTTAFPILKAHGFVAVAYIVSAFVDRPAYVSRGQLLEMDRAGIEIASHTVNHPDLARSGLGSVTQIQCSGNPGGEQGRLQHRGHDVGFVDLARDGRPLHVGTGAGGRRRIAAGVRLQPGAQHARDHDLDPRRRAVLKQARILGVRVDCLDMNEALERLEHFVEEGGLHLVATVNPEFVMRAQSDTEFARVLASAQLCLADGSGVVWAARRQGCRLPGPVAGVDLVEPIAAMCARRGFRLFLLGAMPGVADELAAKLRAAHPELAVTGHSGGPDRSHDAQTLQLIQQHRADVLLVAYGAPAQEMWIDRLRDRLPVAIAIGVGGAFDYLTGRVPRAPAWMRRAGMEWLHRLARQPWRIRRMAVLPAYAIKVLSAPK
;
A
#
# COMPACT_ATOMS: atom_id res chain seq x y z
N MET A 1 41.66 31.78 -12.64
CA MET A 1 40.24 31.37 -12.57
C MET A 1 39.93 29.99 -13.16
N GLY A 2 40.87 29.28 -13.81
CA GLY A 2 40.61 27.96 -14.43
C GLY A 2 40.61 26.73 -13.50
N HIS A 3 41.21 26.80 -12.30
CA HIS A 3 41.35 25.61 -11.43
C HIS A 3 40.15 25.31 -10.52
N VAL A 4 39.23 26.27 -10.31
CA VAL A 4 38.04 26.06 -9.48
C VAL A 4 36.89 25.45 -10.29
N ALA A 5 36.75 25.82 -11.57
CA ALA A 5 35.77 25.24 -12.48
C ALA A 5 36.02 23.74 -12.74
N GLY A 6 37.29 23.33 -12.86
CA GLY A 6 37.65 21.92 -13.06
C GLY A 6 37.35 21.01 -11.87
N ARG A 7 37.41 21.53 -10.64
CA ARG A 7 37.12 20.75 -9.42
C ARG A 7 35.62 20.59 -9.15
N VAL A 8 34.80 21.56 -9.56
CA VAL A 8 33.33 21.47 -9.48
C VAL A 8 32.78 20.53 -10.58
N ALA A 9 33.37 20.56 -11.78
CA ALA A 9 33.03 19.61 -12.85
C ALA A 9 33.44 18.17 -12.51
N ALA A 10 34.61 17.96 -11.87
CA ALA A 10 35.04 16.64 -11.42
C ALA A 10 34.16 16.08 -10.28
N ALA A 11 33.68 16.91 -9.36
CA ALA A 11 32.75 16.49 -8.30
C ALA A 11 31.35 16.16 -8.85
N ALA A 12 30.87 16.91 -9.86
CA ALA A 12 29.63 16.60 -10.57
C ALA A 12 29.75 15.32 -11.42
N ALA A 13 30.90 15.09 -12.05
CA ALA A 13 31.19 13.87 -12.79
C ALA A 13 31.32 12.63 -11.87
N LEU A 14 31.85 12.77 -10.64
CA LEU A 14 31.88 11.69 -9.66
C LEU A 14 30.48 11.35 -9.09
N LEU A 15 29.60 12.35 -8.98
CA LEU A 15 28.19 12.17 -8.60
C LEU A 15 27.32 11.59 -9.73
N LEU A 16 27.71 11.78 -10.99
CA LEU A 16 27.06 11.16 -12.15
C LEU A 16 27.64 9.75 -12.45
N ALA A 17 28.92 9.50 -12.20
CA ALA A 17 29.55 8.19 -12.40
C ALA A 17 29.08 7.12 -11.38
N THR A 18 28.58 7.53 -10.22
CA THR A 18 27.91 6.62 -9.27
C THR A 18 26.51 6.18 -9.73
N SER A 19 25.95 6.81 -10.76
CA SER A 19 24.72 6.35 -11.42
C SER A 19 24.97 5.40 -12.59
N TYR A 20 26.21 5.29 -13.09
CA TYR A 20 26.56 4.45 -14.26
C TYR A 20 27.31 3.16 -13.90
N LEU A 21 27.85 3.04 -12.68
CA LEU A 21 28.49 1.81 -12.16
C LEU A 21 27.51 0.78 -11.57
N LEU A 22 26.21 0.91 -11.87
CA LEU A 22 25.15 -0.03 -11.47
C LEU A 22 24.65 -0.91 -12.62
N GLN A 23 25.42 -1.03 -13.72
CA GLN A 23 25.07 -1.85 -14.89
C GLN A 23 26.21 -2.74 -15.42
N ALA A 24 27.21 -3.09 -14.61
CA ALA A 24 28.25 -4.04 -15.01
C ALA A 24 28.02 -5.43 -14.36
N ASP A 25 27.48 -6.31 -15.22
CA ASP A 25 27.64 -7.76 -15.39
C ASP A 25 28.44 -8.60 -14.37
N ASP A 26 27.97 -9.83 -14.13
CA ASP A 26 28.86 -11.00 -13.99
C ASP A 26 28.07 -12.29 -14.28
N SER A 27 27.90 -12.52 -15.58
CA SER A 27 27.50 -13.81 -16.15
C SER A 27 28.73 -14.71 -16.31
N ARG A 28 28.84 -15.80 -15.54
CA ARG A 28 29.62 -17.01 -15.90
C ARG A 28 28.96 -18.30 -15.38
N PRO A 29 29.10 -19.42 -16.12
CA PRO A 29 28.25 -20.59 -15.96
C PRO A 29 28.82 -21.56 -14.92
N PHE A 30 27.95 -22.26 -14.20
CA PHE A 30 28.33 -23.47 -13.46
C PHE A 30 27.46 -24.67 -13.84
N SER A 31 28.16 -25.80 -13.86
CA SER A 31 27.86 -27.07 -14.47
C SER A 31 26.73 -27.85 -13.79
N THR A 32 26.03 -28.61 -14.62
CA THR A 32 24.94 -29.53 -14.32
C THR A 32 25.36 -30.70 -13.44
N ALA A 33 24.56 -30.98 -12.41
CA ALA A 33 24.41 -32.34 -11.86
C ALA A 33 22.93 -32.54 -11.48
N VAL A 34 22.26 -33.38 -12.28
CA VAL A 34 20.89 -33.86 -12.06
C VAL A 34 20.97 -35.07 -11.15
N LEU A 35 20.10 -35.15 -10.13
CA LEU A 35 19.75 -36.41 -9.48
C LEU A 35 18.25 -36.65 -9.65
N PRO A 36 17.80 -37.89 -9.98
CA PRO A 36 16.41 -38.16 -10.24
C PRO A 36 15.66 -38.40 -8.93
N VAL A 37 14.46 -37.81 -8.80
CA VAL A 37 13.46 -38.29 -7.85
C VAL A 37 12.40 -39.05 -8.65
N ALA A 38 12.18 -40.30 -8.25
CA ALA A 38 11.35 -41.27 -8.94
C ALA A 38 9.88 -40.86 -8.99
N ALA A 39 9.26 -41.15 -10.14
CA ALA A 39 7.83 -41.05 -10.36
C ALA A 39 7.05 -42.09 -9.55
N VAL A 40 5.93 -41.70 -8.96
CA VAL A 40 4.88 -42.63 -8.52
C VAL A 40 3.65 -42.39 -9.37
N GLN A 41 3.19 -43.46 -10.03
CA GLN A 41 2.09 -43.49 -10.99
C GLN A 41 0.71 -43.31 -10.32
N LEU A 42 -0.16 -42.57 -11.01
CA LEU A 42 -1.60 -42.51 -10.79
C LEU A 42 -2.31 -43.55 -11.67
N ALA A 43 -3.36 -44.20 -11.14
CA ALA A 43 -4.66 -44.52 -11.80
C ALA A 43 -5.50 -45.50 -10.92
N PRO A 44 -6.80 -45.75 -11.19
CA PRO A 44 -7.92 -44.80 -11.28
C PRO A 44 -9.17 -45.24 -10.46
N ILE A 45 -10.05 -44.26 -10.18
CA ILE A 45 -11.54 -44.26 -10.21
C ILE A 45 -12.31 -45.58 -9.92
N LEU A 46 -13.21 -45.61 -8.91
CA LEU A 46 -14.70 -45.65 -9.07
C LEU A 46 -15.48 -46.01 -7.78
N THR A 47 -16.59 -45.28 -7.62
CA THR A 47 -17.89 -45.59 -6.97
C THR A 47 -17.95 -46.46 -5.72
N VAL A 48 -18.62 -45.94 -4.69
CA VAL A 48 -19.15 -46.75 -3.59
C VAL A 48 -20.67 -46.81 -3.67
N GLN A 49 -21.21 -48.00 -3.95
CA GLN A 49 -22.56 -48.39 -3.56
C GLN A 49 -22.58 -48.80 -2.08
N ALA A 50 -23.71 -48.55 -1.42
CA ALA A 50 -23.95 -48.89 -0.02
C ALA A 50 -24.08 -50.41 0.20
N GLY A 51 -23.44 -50.92 1.26
CA GLY A 51 -23.56 -52.32 1.66
C GLY A 51 -22.89 -52.57 3.02
N SER A 52 -23.66 -53.21 3.90
CA SER A 52 -23.45 -53.55 5.31
C SER A 52 -22.14 -54.26 5.67
N GLY A 53 -21.62 -53.96 6.87
CA GLY A 53 -20.73 -54.84 7.63
C GLY A 53 -19.30 -54.32 7.75
N ASP A 54 -18.90 -54.00 8.97
CA ASP A 54 -17.53 -53.90 9.51
C ASP A 54 -16.46 -53.32 8.59
N ARG A 55 -16.32 -51.99 8.61
CA ARG A 55 -15.19 -51.31 7.95
C ARG A 55 -14.63 -50.20 8.83
N GLU A 56 -13.34 -50.31 9.16
CA GLU A 56 -12.55 -49.17 9.61
C GLU A 56 -12.68 -48.05 8.57
N TYR A 57 -13.29 -46.95 9.00
CA TYR A 57 -13.39 -45.75 8.19
C TYR A 57 -12.00 -45.13 8.12
N PHE A 58 -11.34 -45.19 6.96
CA PHE A 58 -10.25 -44.26 6.67
C PHE A 58 -10.86 -42.86 6.57
N VAL A 59 -11.02 -42.21 7.73
CA VAL A 59 -11.40 -40.80 7.80
C VAL A 59 -10.21 -40.00 7.31
N SER A 60 -10.21 -39.66 6.03
CA SER A 60 -9.35 -38.59 5.54
C SER A 60 -9.85 -37.29 6.17
N HIS A 61 -9.20 -36.86 7.24
CA HIS A 61 -9.37 -35.52 7.78
C HIS A 61 -8.85 -34.53 6.75
N ARG A 62 -9.72 -34.04 5.87
CA ARG A 62 -9.45 -32.78 5.19
C ARG A 62 -9.62 -31.69 6.23
N ASP A 63 -8.52 -31.02 6.56
CA ASP A 63 -8.60 -29.76 7.30
C ASP A 63 -9.48 -28.81 6.47
N VAL A 64 -10.65 -28.47 7.00
CA VAL A 64 -11.63 -27.56 6.40
C VAL A 64 -11.91 -26.43 7.37
N VAL A 65 -12.29 -25.27 6.86
CA VAL A 65 -12.89 -24.24 7.70
C VAL A 65 -14.31 -24.70 8.00
N ALA A 66 -14.57 -25.07 9.25
CA ALA A 66 -15.86 -25.57 9.68
C ALA A 66 -16.99 -24.55 9.39
N LEU A 67 -18.15 -25.07 8.99
CA LEU A 67 -19.36 -24.26 8.82
C LEU A 67 -19.78 -23.64 10.16
N GLY A 68 -20.44 -22.48 10.09
CA GLY A 68 -21.02 -21.81 11.26
C GLY A 68 -20.15 -20.70 11.85
N SER A 69 -18.94 -20.45 11.35
CA SER A 69 -18.23 -19.23 11.70
C SER A 69 -18.89 -18.02 11.06
N SER A 70 -19.23 -17.01 11.88
CA SER A 70 -19.79 -15.74 11.39
C SER A 70 -18.73 -14.83 10.76
N VAL A 71 -17.45 -15.16 10.92
CA VAL A 71 -16.29 -14.41 10.39
C VAL A 71 -15.20 -15.39 9.96
N ILE A 72 -14.56 -15.13 8.81
CA ILE A 72 -13.36 -15.83 8.38
C ILE A 72 -12.28 -14.81 8.03
N SER A 73 -11.01 -15.19 8.19
CA SER A 73 -9.87 -14.41 7.73
C SER A 73 -9.25 -15.12 6.53
N MET A 74 -9.14 -14.43 5.41
CA MET A 74 -8.67 -15.00 4.15
C MET A 74 -7.94 -13.93 3.32
N PRO A 75 -6.73 -14.21 2.80
CA PRO A 75 -6.04 -13.31 1.89
C PRO A 75 -6.74 -13.24 0.53
N ILE A 76 -6.72 -12.05 -0.09
CA ILE A 76 -7.18 -11.82 -1.46
C ILE A 76 -6.01 -11.20 -2.22
N LEU A 77 -5.43 -11.97 -3.15
CA LEU A 77 -4.31 -11.54 -3.98
C LEU A 77 -4.88 -10.86 -5.24
N MET A 78 -4.35 -9.70 -5.60
CA MET A 78 -4.82 -8.92 -6.75
C MET A 78 -3.71 -8.73 -7.78
N TYR A 79 -4.00 -9.13 -9.02
CA TYR A 79 -3.11 -9.03 -10.17
C TYR A 79 -3.76 -8.19 -11.28
N HIS A 80 -2.93 -7.61 -12.16
CA HIS A 80 -3.39 -6.92 -13.37
C HIS A 80 -2.74 -7.58 -14.59
N TYR A 81 -1.50 -7.20 -14.93
CA TYR A 81 -0.77 -7.79 -16.05
C TYR A 81 0.11 -8.96 -15.58
N ILE A 82 0.13 -10.04 -16.36
CA ILE A 82 1.07 -11.15 -16.21
C ILE A 82 1.97 -11.20 -17.45
N ARG A 83 2.88 -10.23 -17.53
CA ARG A 83 3.76 -10.02 -18.69
C ARG A 83 5.05 -9.33 -18.30
N LYS A 84 6.04 -9.39 -19.20
CA LYS A 84 7.23 -8.53 -19.11
C LYS A 84 6.96 -7.22 -19.85
N PRO A 85 6.94 -6.06 -19.17
CA PRO A 85 6.76 -4.78 -19.84
C PRO A 85 7.96 -4.48 -20.74
N PRO A 86 7.76 -3.87 -21.93
CA PRO A 86 8.83 -3.66 -22.90
C PRO A 86 9.92 -2.70 -22.41
N SER A 87 9.55 -1.65 -21.67
CA SER A 87 10.48 -0.82 -20.90
C SER A 87 9.74 0.11 -19.95
N ILE A 88 10.41 0.57 -18.88
CA ILE A 88 9.88 1.58 -17.95
C ILE A 88 9.49 2.88 -18.66
N ARG A 89 10.24 3.27 -19.69
CA ARG A 89 10.01 4.54 -20.42
C ARG A 89 8.81 4.47 -21.35
N ALA A 90 8.58 3.32 -21.98
CA ALA A 90 7.49 3.13 -22.92
C ALA A 90 6.17 2.76 -22.23
N ASP A 91 6.23 2.06 -21.09
CA ASP A 91 5.05 1.55 -20.39
C ASP A 91 5.24 1.62 -18.87
N MET A 92 5.20 2.84 -18.33
CA MET A 92 5.37 3.08 -16.90
C MET A 92 4.22 2.48 -16.07
N LEU A 93 2.99 2.46 -16.61
CA LEU A 93 1.83 1.89 -15.92
C LEU A 93 1.94 0.37 -15.86
N GLY A 94 2.20 -0.28 -17.00
CA GLY A 94 2.46 -1.71 -17.03
C GLY A 94 3.63 -2.10 -16.16
N PHE A 95 4.72 -1.32 -16.12
CA PHE A 95 5.84 -1.61 -15.21
C PHE A 95 5.44 -1.64 -13.72
N LYS A 96 4.49 -0.80 -13.29
CA LYS A 96 4.02 -0.78 -11.89
C LYS A 96 3.06 -1.92 -11.56
N LEU A 97 2.30 -2.38 -12.56
CA LEU A 97 1.18 -3.31 -12.40
C LEU A 97 1.45 -4.73 -12.93
N SER A 98 2.61 -4.96 -13.57
CA SER A 98 2.96 -6.27 -14.11
C SER A 98 3.68 -7.14 -13.10
N VAL A 99 3.32 -8.42 -13.12
CA VAL A 99 4.13 -9.53 -12.60
C VAL A 99 4.66 -10.30 -13.81
N SER A 100 5.93 -10.73 -13.78
CA SER A 100 6.45 -11.53 -14.89
C SER A 100 5.78 -12.92 -14.91
N PRO A 101 5.66 -13.58 -16.08
CA PRO A 101 5.11 -14.94 -16.15
C PRO A 101 5.83 -15.91 -15.21
N GLU A 102 7.16 -15.82 -15.11
CA GLU A 102 7.97 -16.68 -14.26
C GLU A 102 7.74 -16.40 -12.77
N ASP A 103 7.59 -15.13 -12.38
CA ASP A 103 7.27 -14.78 -11.00
C ASP A 103 5.84 -15.23 -10.63
N PHE A 104 4.89 -15.13 -11.57
CA PHE A 104 3.52 -15.58 -11.34
C PHE A 104 3.44 -17.11 -11.19
N GLU A 105 4.12 -17.86 -12.06
CA GLU A 105 4.23 -19.31 -11.95
C GLU A 105 4.88 -19.73 -10.62
N ALA A 106 6.01 -19.11 -10.26
CA ALA A 106 6.66 -19.38 -8.97
C ALA A 106 5.74 -19.07 -7.77
N GLN A 107 4.89 -18.05 -7.85
CA GLN A 107 3.90 -17.77 -6.80
C GLN A 107 2.82 -18.86 -6.73
N MET A 108 2.35 -19.39 -7.86
CA MET A 108 1.36 -20.48 -7.86
C MET A 108 1.98 -21.79 -7.35
N ASP A 109 3.22 -22.09 -7.74
CA ASP A 109 4.02 -23.18 -7.18
C ASP A 109 4.10 -23.07 -5.64
N TRP A 110 4.34 -21.87 -5.12
CA TRP A 110 4.39 -21.65 -3.68
C TRP A 110 3.10 -22.03 -2.98
N LEU A 111 1.99 -21.51 -3.50
CA LEU A 111 0.67 -21.68 -2.92
C LEU A 111 0.34 -23.16 -2.86
N SER A 112 0.63 -23.89 -3.95
CA SER A 112 0.45 -25.33 -4.04
C SER A 112 1.33 -26.07 -3.01
N ALA A 113 2.64 -25.78 -2.99
CA ALA A 113 3.59 -26.40 -2.06
C ALA A 113 3.27 -26.11 -0.58
N ASN A 114 2.63 -24.98 -0.29
CA ASN A 114 2.29 -24.55 1.07
C ASN A 114 0.82 -24.84 1.44
N ARG A 115 0.16 -25.69 0.65
CA ARG A 115 -1.21 -26.16 0.92
C ARG A 115 -2.20 -25.02 1.10
N PHE A 116 -2.04 -23.95 0.31
CA PHE A 116 -3.11 -22.98 0.13
C PHE A 116 -4.12 -23.54 -0.86
N HIS A 117 -5.38 -23.21 -0.63
CA HIS A 117 -6.48 -23.72 -1.43
C HIS A 117 -7.23 -22.53 -2.03
N PRO A 118 -6.90 -22.15 -3.28
CA PRO A 118 -7.62 -21.10 -3.97
C PRO A 118 -9.12 -21.40 -4.05
N VAL A 119 -9.92 -20.39 -3.74
CA VAL A 119 -11.38 -20.39 -3.82
C VAL A 119 -11.86 -19.14 -4.53
N ASN A 120 -13.04 -19.22 -5.16
CA ASN A 120 -13.72 -18.06 -5.73
C ASN A 120 -14.81 -17.52 -4.79
N PHE A 121 -15.40 -16.37 -5.12
CA PHE A 121 -16.40 -15.76 -4.25
C PHE A 121 -17.72 -16.52 -4.25
N ASN A 122 -18.04 -17.30 -5.29
CA ASN A 122 -19.17 -18.25 -5.24
C ASN A 122 -19.02 -19.25 -4.08
N GLN A 123 -17.84 -19.83 -3.90
CA GLN A 123 -17.56 -20.77 -2.79
C GLN A 123 -17.61 -20.08 -1.43
N VAL A 124 -17.09 -18.85 -1.33
CA VAL A 124 -17.15 -18.05 -0.09
C VAL A 124 -18.59 -17.69 0.26
N ARG A 125 -19.43 -17.33 -0.72
CA ARG A 125 -20.86 -17.09 -0.51
C ARG A 125 -21.58 -18.36 -0.04
N ALA A 126 -21.28 -19.51 -0.66
CA ALA A 126 -21.81 -20.81 -0.25
C ALA A 126 -21.44 -21.17 1.20
N TYR A 127 -20.23 -20.82 1.63
CA TYR A 127 -19.80 -20.98 3.02
C TYR A 127 -20.65 -20.19 4.01
N PHE A 128 -20.83 -18.89 3.77
CA PHE A 128 -21.65 -18.05 4.63
C PHE A 128 -23.15 -18.38 4.57
N ALA A 129 -23.61 -18.96 3.46
CA ALA A 129 -24.95 -19.52 3.34
C ALA A 129 -25.12 -20.86 4.08
N GLY A 130 -24.04 -21.41 4.63
CA GLY A 130 -24.06 -22.69 5.35
C GLY A 130 -24.17 -23.92 4.44
N THR A 131 -23.97 -23.77 3.12
CA THR A 131 -24.18 -24.88 2.17
C THR A 131 -22.92 -25.69 1.92
N THR A 132 -21.74 -25.05 1.94
CA THR A 132 -20.47 -25.70 1.56
C THR A 132 -19.33 -25.21 2.44
N ALA A 133 -18.60 -26.13 3.09
CA ALA A 133 -17.39 -25.76 3.84
C ALA A 133 -16.28 -25.27 2.91
N LEU A 134 -15.42 -24.36 3.40
CA LEU A 134 -14.20 -23.99 2.68
C LEU A 134 -13.08 -24.99 2.96
N PRO A 135 -12.17 -25.24 2.02
CA PRO A 135 -10.92 -25.92 2.33
C PRO A 135 -10.14 -25.15 3.40
N SER A 136 -9.24 -25.82 4.13
CA SER A 136 -8.29 -25.13 5.00
C SER A 136 -7.45 -24.14 4.20
N ARG A 137 -6.86 -23.15 4.90
CA ARG A 137 -6.00 -22.12 4.30
C ARG A 137 -6.58 -21.56 2.99
N PRO A 138 -7.86 -21.14 2.97
CA PRO A 138 -8.46 -20.64 1.75
C PRO A 138 -7.77 -19.34 1.33
N ILE A 139 -7.73 -19.07 0.04
CA ILE A 139 -7.17 -17.85 -0.54
C ILE A 139 -7.96 -17.47 -1.79
N VAL A 140 -8.10 -16.18 -2.10
CA VAL A 140 -8.69 -15.74 -3.36
C VAL A 140 -7.60 -15.13 -4.24
N ILE A 141 -7.58 -15.51 -5.51
CA ILE A 141 -6.73 -14.89 -6.54
C ILE A 141 -7.64 -14.08 -7.46
N THR A 142 -7.37 -12.80 -7.65
CA THR A 142 -8.11 -11.91 -8.55
C THR A 142 -7.23 -11.39 -9.66
N LEU A 143 -7.78 -11.30 -10.87
CA LEU A 143 -7.14 -10.70 -12.05
C LEU A 143 -8.07 -9.65 -12.65
N ASP A 144 -7.60 -8.42 -12.73
CA ASP A 144 -8.43 -7.27 -13.12
C ASP A 144 -8.25 -6.91 -14.62
N ASP A 145 -9.10 -6.01 -15.11
CA ASP A 145 -9.12 -5.41 -16.45
C ASP A 145 -9.47 -6.32 -17.65
N GLY A 146 -9.09 -7.60 -17.63
CA GLY A 146 -9.37 -8.53 -18.74
C GLY A 146 -8.42 -8.42 -19.94
N TYR A 147 -7.16 -8.05 -19.71
CA TYR A 147 -6.12 -8.05 -20.74
C TYR A 147 -5.83 -9.46 -21.31
N GLN A 148 -5.26 -9.52 -22.52
CA GLN A 148 -5.03 -10.78 -23.22
C GLN A 148 -4.12 -11.77 -22.46
N ASP A 149 -3.17 -11.26 -21.67
CA ASP A 149 -2.25 -12.05 -20.85
C ASP A 149 -2.95 -12.78 -19.69
N LEU A 150 -4.15 -12.36 -19.29
CA LEU A 150 -5.03 -13.14 -18.42
C LEU A 150 -5.29 -14.52 -19.04
N TYR A 151 -5.66 -14.57 -20.33
CA TYR A 151 -5.94 -15.83 -21.02
C TYR A 151 -4.68 -16.53 -21.52
N THR A 152 -3.73 -15.81 -22.11
CA THR A 152 -2.58 -16.45 -22.77
C THR A 152 -1.49 -16.89 -21.80
N THR A 153 -1.49 -16.37 -20.58
CA THR A 153 -0.40 -16.59 -19.62
C THR A 153 -0.93 -17.03 -18.26
N ALA A 154 -1.78 -16.23 -17.61
CA ALA A 154 -2.25 -16.55 -16.26
C ALA A 154 -3.11 -17.82 -16.24
N PHE A 155 -4.05 -17.95 -17.17
CA PHE A 155 -4.99 -19.07 -17.20
C PHE A 155 -4.32 -20.44 -17.39
N PRO A 156 -3.38 -20.66 -18.33
CA PRO A 156 -2.63 -21.90 -18.43
C PRO A 156 -1.90 -22.30 -17.15
N ILE A 157 -1.26 -21.33 -16.47
CA ILE A 157 -0.55 -21.55 -15.21
C ILE A 157 -1.54 -21.98 -14.13
N LEU A 158 -2.62 -21.22 -13.92
CA LEU A 158 -3.67 -21.57 -12.94
C LEU A 158 -4.26 -22.96 -13.21
N LYS A 159 -4.54 -23.26 -14.48
CA LYS A 159 -5.07 -24.57 -14.91
C LYS A 159 -4.09 -25.70 -14.62
N ALA A 160 -2.79 -25.49 -14.80
CA ALA A 160 -1.76 -26.49 -14.48
C ALA A 160 -1.73 -26.84 -12.99
N HIS A 161 -2.05 -25.89 -12.11
CA HIS A 161 -2.18 -26.11 -10.67
C HIS A 161 -3.56 -26.61 -10.22
N GLY A 162 -4.54 -26.67 -11.12
CA GLY A 162 -5.95 -26.92 -10.76
C GLY A 162 -6.53 -25.82 -9.88
N PHE A 163 -6.00 -24.59 -9.98
CA PHE A 163 -6.43 -23.44 -9.20
C PHE A 163 -7.62 -22.75 -9.84
N VAL A 164 -8.52 -22.25 -8.99
CA VAL A 164 -9.60 -21.32 -9.37
C VAL A 164 -9.19 -19.89 -9.03
N ALA A 165 -9.80 -18.92 -9.72
CA ALA A 165 -9.58 -17.50 -9.50
C ALA A 165 -10.85 -16.70 -9.85
N VAL A 166 -10.79 -15.38 -9.66
CA VAL A 166 -11.83 -14.42 -10.04
C VAL A 166 -11.26 -13.46 -11.08
N ALA A 167 -11.88 -13.37 -12.25
CA ALA A 167 -11.49 -12.43 -13.30
C ALA A 167 -12.47 -11.24 -13.32
N TYR A 168 -12.02 -10.06 -12.95
CA TYR A 168 -12.80 -8.82 -13.04
C TYR A 168 -12.65 -8.21 -14.44
N ILE A 169 -13.73 -8.27 -15.23
CA ILE A 169 -13.72 -7.91 -16.64
C ILE A 169 -14.39 -6.56 -16.89
N VAL A 170 -13.71 -5.67 -17.61
CA VAL A 170 -14.30 -4.46 -18.17
C VAL A 170 -15.09 -4.86 -19.42
N SER A 171 -16.42 -4.92 -19.33
CA SER A 171 -17.23 -5.61 -20.34
C SER A 171 -17.16 -4.95 -21.73
N ALA A 172 -16.97 -3.63 -21.81
CA ALA A 172 -16.82 -2.96 -23.11
C ALA A 172 -15.49 -3.25 -23.80
N PHE A 173 -14.49 -3.82 -23.09
CA PHE A 173 -13.17 -4.12 -23.64
C PHE A 173 -13.07 -5.54 -24.22
N VAL A 174 -14.04 -6.41 -23.93
CA VAL A 174 -14.11 -7.76 -24.50
C VAL A 174 -14.12 -7.70 -26.03
N ASP A 175 -13.42 -8.63 -26.66
CA ASP A 175 -13.23 -8.73 -28.12
C ASP A 175 -12.43 -7.56 -28.75
N ARG A 176 -11.94 -6.60 -27.98
CA ARG A 176 -10.99 -5.58 -28.48
C ARG A 176 -9.58 -6.16 -28.62
N PRO A 177 -8.75 -5.60 -29.52
CA PRO A 177 -7.33 -5.93 -29.56
C PRO A 177 -6.68 -5.77 -28.19
N ALA A 178 -5.86 -6.75 -27.79
CA ALA A 178 -5.17 -6.85 -26.50
C ALA A 178 -6.03 -7.16 -25.26
N TYR A 179 -7.31 -7.50 -25.43
CA TYR A 179 -8.20 -7.97 -24.37
C TYR A 179 -8.81 -9.32 -24.71
N VAL A 180 -9.22 -10.05 -23.67
CA VAL A 180 -9.82 -11.37 -23.82
C VAL A 180 -11.09 -11.34 -24.67
N SER A 181 -11.27 -12.39 -25.47
CA SER A 181 -12.47 -12.58 -26.27
C SER A 181 -13.59 -13.25 -25.47
N ARG A 182 -14.83 -13.14 -25.96
CA ARG A 182 -15.97 -13.83 -25.36
C ARG A 182 -15.78 -15.35 -25.30
N GLY A 183 -15.18 -15.94 -26.33
CA GLY A 183 -14.89 -17.38 -26.38
C GLY A 183 -13.90 -17.79 -25.29
N GLN A 184 -12.86 -16.98 -25.08
CA GLN A 184 -11.85 -17.18 -24.03
C GLN A 184 -12.45 -17.07 -22.63
N LEU A 185 -13.32 -16.07 -22.39
CA LEU A 185 -14.04 -15.94 -21.13
C LEU A 185 -14.89 -17.16 -20.80
N LEU A 186 -15.64 -17.69 -21.78
CA LEU A 186 -16.46 -18.89 -21.60
C LEU A 186 -15.62 -20.15 -21.32
N GLU A 187 -14.43 -20.24 -21.90
CA GLU A 187 -13.50 -21.35 -21.60
C GLU A 187 -12.98 -21.26 -20.16
N MET A 188 -12.60 -20.07 -19.72
CA MET A 188 -12.12 -19.85 -18.35
C MET A 188 -13.21 -20.11 -17.31
N ASP A 189 -14.45 -19.66 -17.56
CA ASP A 189 -15.61 -19.93 -16.72
C ASP A 189 -15.85 -21.43 -16.54
N ARG A 190 -15.85 -22.18 -17.65
CA ARG A 190 -15.98 -23.65 -17.63
C ARG A 190 -14.84 -24.35 -16.90
N ALA A 191 -13.67 -23.73 -16.83
CA ALA A 191 -12.51 -24.22 -16.10
C ALA A 191 -12.48 -23.77 -14.62
N GLY A 192 -13.50 -23.05 -14.14
CA GLY A 192 -13.66 -22.67 -12.74
C GLY A 192 -13.22 -21.25 -12.38
N ILE A 193 -12.86 -20.42 -13.36
CA ILE A 193 -12.56 -18.99 -13.16
C ILE A 193 -13.88 -18.22 -13.07
N GLU A 194 -14.17 -17.59 -11.94
CA GLU A 194 -15.38 -16.77 -11.79
C GLU A 194 -15.23 -15.47 -12.59
N ILE A 195 -16.12 -15.22 -13.56
CA ILE A 195 -16.14 -13.96 -14.33
C ILE A 195 -16.99 -12.91 -13.60
N ALA A 196 -16.34 -11.87 -13.09
CA ALA A 196 -16.94 -10.79 -12.32
C ALA A 196 -16.87 -9.44 -13.06
N SER A 197 -17.69 -8.46 -12.65
CA SER A 197 -17.77 -7.16 -13.31
C SER A 197 -16.70 -6.19 -12.83
N HIS A 198 -15.97 -5.58 -13.77
CA HIS A 198 -15.09 -4.44 -13.52
C HIS A 198 -15.63 -3.14 -14.14
N THR A 199 -16.95 -2.95 -14.06
CA THR A 199 -17.74 -1.92 -14.77
C THR A 199 -17.75 -2.11 -16.30
N VAL A 200 -18.52 -1.29 -17.01
CA VAL A 200 -18.59 -1.36 -18.49
C VAL A 200 -17.39 -0.69 -19.14
N ASN A 201 -17.04 0.53 -18.72
CA ASN A 201 -16.03 1.37 -19.39
C ASN A 201 -14.84 1.77 -18.51
N HIS A 202 -14.71 1.17 -17.32
CA HIS A 202 -13.66 1.46 -16.35
C HIS A 202 -13.58 2.95 -15.91
N PRO A 203 -14.71 3.62 -15.57
CA PRO A 203 -14.69 4.99 -15.07
C PRO A 203 -14.17 5.05 -13.63
N ASP A 204 -13.64 6.21 -13.24
CA ASP A 204 -13.44 6.53 -11.82
C ASP A 204 -14.80 6.79 -11.16
N LEU A 205 -15.32 5.77 -10.45
CA LEU A 205 -16.61 5.84 -9.78
C LEU A 205 -16.62 6.85 -8.62
N ALA A 206 -15.48 7.15 -8.00
CA ALA A 206 -15.39 8.15 -6.93
C ALA A 206 -15.58 9.57 -7.46
N ARG A 207 -15.37 9.79 -8.77
CA ARG A 207 -15.56 11.07 -9.45
C ARG A 207 -16.82 11.14 -10.31
N SER A 208 -17.60 10.06 -10.32
CA SER A 208 -18.83 9.96 -11.12
C SER A 208 -20.04 10.37 -10.28
N GLY A 209 -20.96 11.15 -10.85
CA GLY A 209 -22.21 11.48 -10.17
C GLY A 209 -23.11 10.25 -10.01
N LEU A 210 -23.91 10.17 -8.93
CA LEU A 210 -24.75 8.99 -8.66
C LEU A 210 -25.63 8.55 -9.85
N GLY A 211 -26.15 9.51 -10.63
CA GLY A 211 -26.96 9.21 -11.82
C GLY A 211 -26.18 8.59 -12.98
N SER A 212 -24.87 8.88 -13.11
CA SER A 212 -24.04 8.27 -14.14
C SER A 212 -23.57 6.87 -13.72
N VAL A 213 -23.39 6.61 -12.42
CA VAL A 213 -22.94 5.29 -11.91
C VAL A 213 -23.94 4.17 -12.24
N THR A 214 -25.25 4.42 -12.05
CA THR A 214 -26.30 3.43 -12.36
C THR A 214 -26.42 3.15 -13.87
N GLN A 215 -26.23 4.17 -14.70
CA GLN A 215 -26.29 4.02 -16.16
C GLN A 215 -25.04 3.31 -16.71
N ILE A 216 -23.84 3.65 -16.20
CA ILE A 216 -22.58 3.05 -16.63
C ILE A 216 -22.45 1.57 -16.19
N GLN A 217 -23.17 1.15 -15.14
CA GLN A 217 -23.21 -0.26 -14.74
C GLN A 217 -24.25 -1.10 -15.49
N CYS A 218 -25.23 -0.47 -16.15
CA CYS A 218 -26.40 -1.17 -16.71
C CYS A 218 -26.64 -1.00 -18.22
N SER A 219 -25.92 -0.14 -18.95
CA SER A 219 -26.17 0.05 -20.39
C SER A 219 -24.99 -0.37 -21.27
N GLY A 220 -25.09 -1.56 -21.87
CA GLY A 220 -24.51 -1.84 -23.19
C GLY A 220 -25.18 -0.99 -24.28
N ASN A 221 -24.43 -0.65 -25.32
CA ASN A 221 -24.81 0.26 -26.41
C ASN A 221 -26.11 -0.16 -27.13
N PRO A 222 -27.10 0.73 -27.37
CA PRO A 222 -28.40 0.36 -27.97
C PRO A 222 -28.39 0.25 -29.51
N GLY A 223 -27.31 -0.26 -30.14
CA GLY A 223 -27.14 -0.14 -31.59
C GLY A 223 -26.32 -1.20 -32.32
N GLY A 224 -26.20 -2.43 -31.82
CA GLY A 224 -25.52 -3.54 -32.52
C GLY A 224 -26.47 -4.70 -32.77
N GLU A 225 -26.54 -5.16 -34.02
CA GLU A 225 -27.53 -6.11 -34.55
C GLU A 225 -27.68 -7.42 -33.77
N GLN A 226 -28.94 -7.87 -33.67
CA GLN A 226 -29.36 -9.14 -33.08
C GLN A 226 -28.93 -10.34 -33.95
N GLY A 227 -27.89 -11.06 -33.53
CA GLY A 227 -27.59 -12.40 -34.01
C GLY A 227 -28.15 -13.47 -33.07
N ARG A 228 -29.36 -13.99 -33.35
CA ARG A 228 -29.92 -15.18 -32.69
C ARG A 228 -29.07 -16.41 -33.01
N LEU A 229 -28.60 -17.11 -31.98
CA LEU A 229 -28.24 -18.54 -32.06
C LEU A 229 -28.96 -19.28 -30.93
N GLN A 230 -30.04 -19.98 -31.31
CA GLN A 230 -30.63 -21.05 -30.51
C GLN A 230 -29.71 -22.26 -30.58
N HIS A 231 -29.31 -22.83 -29.45
CA HIS A 231 -29.09 -24.27 -29.38
C HIS A 231 -29.37 -24.82 -27.98
N ARG A 232 -29.96 -26.03 -27.99
CA ARG A 232 -30.65 -26.72 -26.90
C ARG A 232 -29.69 -27.30 -25.85
N GLY A 233 -30.05 -27.12 -24.58
CA GLY A 233 -29.58 -27.90 -23.43
C GLY A 233 -28.51 -27.19 -22.60
N HIS A 234 -28.82 -26.96 -21.31
CA HIS A 234 -27.98 -26.40 -20.23
C HIS A 234 -27.93 -24.86 -20.16
N ASP A 235 -28.57 -24.30 -19.13
CA ASP A 235 -28.64 -22.86 -18.88
C ASP A 235 -27.28 -22.31 -18.40
N VAL A 236 -26.56 -21.71 -19.34
CA VAL A 236 -25.40 -20.83 -19.12
C VAL A 236 -25.80 -19.45 -19.62
N GLY A 237 -26.09 -18.52 -18.72
CA GLY A 237 -26.49 -17.15 -19.05
C GLY A 237 -25.41 -16.16 -18.62
N PHE A 238 -24.75 -15.52 -19.58
CA PHE A 238 -23.86 -14.38 -19.31
C PHE A 238 -24.19 -13.18 -20.22
N VAL A 239 -24.24 -12.02 -19.56
CA VAL A 239 -24.21 -10.62 -20.04
C VAL A 239 -25.46 -10.14 -20.81
N ASP A 240 -26.51 -9.71 -20.11
CA ASP A 240 -26.74 -8.31 -19.66
C ASP A 240 -28.15 -8.22 -19.03
N LEU A 241 -28.33 -7.27 -18.11
CA LEU A 241 -29.61 -6.84 -17.51
C LEU A 241 -30.34 -7.81 -16.55
N ALA A 242 -30.41 -7.37 -15.30
CA ALA A 242 -31.66 -7.29 -14.53
C ALA A 242 -32.67 -8.42 -14.78
N ARG A 243 -32.47 -9.59 -14.15
CA ARG A 243 -33.61 -10.44 -13.79
C ARG A 243 -33.89 -10.27 -12.31
N ASP A 244 -35.15 -9.93 -12.05
CA ASP A 244 -35.83 -9.66 -10.78
C ASP A 244 -35.75 -8.24 -10.17
N GLY A 245 -35.28 -7.25 -10.92
CA GLY A 245 -35.53 -5.83 -10.56
C GLY A 245 -34.95 -5.40 -9.21
N ARG A 246 -33.89 -6.07 -8.73
CA ARG A 246 -33.14 -5.67 -7.53
C ARG A 246 -31.72 -5.26 -7.94
N PRO A 247 -31.24 -4.06 -7.59
CA PRO A 247 -29.86 -3.67 -7.81
C PRO A 247 -28.92 -4.64 -7.08
N LEU A 248 -27.83 -5.06 -7.74
CA LEU A 248 -26.69 -5.66 -7.05
C LEU A 248 -25.99 -4.53 -6.26
N HIS A 249 -26.18 -4.52 -4.94
CA HIS A 249 -25.62 -3.50 -4.06
C HIS A 249 -24.11 -3.68 -3.86
N VAL A 250 -23.33 -2.62 -4.14
CA VAL A 250 -22.06 -2.32 -3.47
C VAL A 250 -22.11 -0.84 -3.05
N GLY A 251 -22.07 -0.58 -1.74
CA GLY A 251 -21.99 0.77 -1.16
C GLY A 251 -23.24 1.19 -0.39
N THR A 252 -23.08 1.37 0.92
CA THR A 252 -24.10 1.83 1.87
C THR A 252 -24.65 3.22 1.51
N GLY A 253 -25.90 3.27 1.07
CA GLY A 253 -26.70 4.50 1.04
C GLY A 253 -27.39 4.72 2.39
N ALA A 254 -27.32 5.95 2.90
CA ALA A 254 -28.00 6.38 4.10
C ALA A 254 -29.53 6.28 3.96
N GLY A 255 -30.19 5.83 5.04
CA GLY A 255 -31.62 6.04 5.29
C GLY A 255 -32.51 4.82 5.12
N GLY A 256 -32.70 4.04 6.19
CA GLY A 256 -33.80 3.07 6.28
C GLY A 256 -33.51 1.88 7.19
N ARG A 257 -34.01 1.91 8.43
CA ARG A 257 -33.99 0.76 9.34
C ARG A 257 -34.82 -0.39 8.76
N ARG A 258 -34.18 -1.51 8.41
CA ARG A 258 -34.69 -2.89 8.57
C ARG A 258 -33.52 -3.87 8.55
N ARG A 259 -33.28 -4.55 9.68
CA ARG A 259 -32.30 -5.62 9.88
C ARG A 259 -32.78 -6.90 9.19
N ILE A 260 -31.97 -7.47 8.30
CA ILE A 260 -31.79 -8.92 8.09
C ILE A 260 -30.28 -9.14 7.77
N ALA A 261 -29.65 -10.09 8.48
CA ALA A 261 -28.23 -10.54 8.54
C ALA A 261 -27.24 -10.05 7.45
N ALA A 262 -26.18 -9.29 7.76
CA ALA A 262 -24.85 -9.68 8.33
C ALA A 262 -24.05 -10.65 7.41
N GLY A 263 -22.82 -10.40 6.98
CA GLY A 263 -21.90 -9.28 7.16
C GLY A 263 -20.60 -9.62 6.42
N VAL A 264 -20.33 -8.92 5.31
CA VAL A 264 -18.97 -8.84 4.75
C VAL A 264 -18.53 -7.40 5.01
N ARG A 265 -17.73 -7.21 6.05
CA ARG A 265 -17.00 -5.96 6.25
C ARG A 265 -15.66 -6.15 5.57
N LEU A 266 -15.52 -5.62 4.35
CA LEU A 266 -14.20 -5.41 3.75
C LEU A 266 -13.48 -4.42 4.67
N GLN A 267 -12.60 -4.93 5.53
CA GLN A 267 -11.54 -4.08 6.03
C GLN A 267 -10.65 -3.74 4.83
N PRO A 268 -10.16 -2.50 4.67
CA PRO A 268 -9.07 -2.23 3.76
C PRO A 268 -7.94 -3.20 4.12
N GLY A 269 -7.78 -4.24 3.30
CA GLY A 269 -6.69 -5.18 3.44
C GLY A 269 -5.42 -4.41 3.12
N ALA A 270 -4.53 -4.35 4.11
CA ALA A 270 -3.16 -3.93 3.94
C ALA A 270 -2.60 -4.44 2.60
N GLN A 271 -2.09 -3.50 1.82
CA GLN A 271 -1.02 -3.63 0.84
C GLN A 271 -0.74 -5.02 0.25
N HIS A 272 -0.87 -5.09 -1.07
CA HIS A 272 0.02 -5.83 -1.99
C HIS A 272 0.65 -7.11 -1.44
N ALA A 273 0.14 -8.24 -1.95
CA ALA A 273 0.80 -9.53 -2.01
C ALA A 273 2.20 -9.46 -2.66
N ARG A 274 3.21 -9.00 -1.93
CA ARG A 274 4.64 -9.04 -2.30
C ARG A 274 5.54 -9.72 -1.27
N ASP A 275 4.97 -10.22 -0.17
CA ASP A 275 5.71 -10.78 0.97
C ASP A 275 5.22 -12.20 1.38
N HIS A 276 5.00 -13.08 0.41
CA HIS A 276 5.14 -14.52 0.65
C HIS A 276 6.44 -14.99 -0.02
N ASP A 277 7.47 -15.05 0.81
CA ASP A 277 8.84 -15.41 0.44
C ASP A 277 8.95 -16.94 0.35
N LEU A 278 9.25 -17.40 -0.86
CA LEU A 278 9.35 -18.80 -1.26
C LEU A 278 10.76 -19.39 -1.13
N ASP A 279 11.75 -18.57 -0.82
CA ASP A 279 13.14 -18.94 -0.99
C ASP A 279 13.87 -18.90 0.36
N PRO A 280 14.34 -20.04 0.89
CA PRO A 280 15.17 -20.06 2.10
C PRO A 280 16.54 -19.35 1.92
N ARG A 281 16.82 -18.77 0.76
CA ARG A 281 18.03 -17.96 0.47
C ARG A 281 17.76 -16.46 0.35
N ARG A 282 16.52 -15.97 0.51
CA ARG A 282 16.22 -14.52 0.54
C ARG A 282 16.27 -13.98 1.98
N ARG A 283 17.08 -12.92 2.18
CA ARG A 283 17.18 -12.18 3.45
C ARG A 283 15.80 -11.63 3.84
N ALA A 284 15.34 -11.91 5.05
CA ALA A 284 14.09 -11.38 5.62
C ALA A 284 13.96 -9.87 5.37
N VAL A 285 12.80 -9.42 4.87
CA VAL A 285 12.50 -7.99 4.70
C VAL A 285 12.53 -7.34 6.07
N LEU A 286 13.44 -6.37 6.25
CA LEU A 286 13.55 -5.65 7.51
C LEU A 286 12.31 -4.77 7.71
N LYS A 287 11.58 -4.98 8.80
CA LYS A 287 10.51 -4.08 9.27
C LYS A 287 11.04 -2.74 9.77
N GLN A 288 12.33 -2.71 10.16
CA GLN A 288 13.01 -1.55 10.69
C GLN A 288 14.49 -1.54 10.26
N ALA A 289 15.00 -0.37 9.89
CA ALA A 289 16.42 -0.13 9.63
C ALA A 289 17.06 0.62 10.82
N ARG A 290 18.38 0.46 10.98
CA ARG A 290 19.17 1.24 11.94
C ARG A 290 20.26 2.01 11.20
N ILE A 291 19.96 3.25 10.83
CA ILE A 291 20.89 4.10 10.09
C ILE A 291 21.78 4.81 11.11
N LEU A 292 23.05 4.39 11.19
CA LEU A 292 24.02 4.91 12.15
C LEU A 292 23.48 4.91 13.59
N GLY A 293 22.76 3.85 13.97
CA GLY A 293 22.17 3.71 15.31
C GLY A 293 20.77 4.32 15.48
N VAL A 294 20.30 5.18 14.56
CA VAL A 294 18.94 5.73 14.59
C VAL A 294 17.96 4.78 13.91
N ARG A 295 16.87 4.43 14.62
CA ARG A 295 15.80 3.58 14.10
C ARG A 295 14.99 4.32 13.03
N VAL A 296 14.67 3.62 11.95
CA VAL A 296 13.72 4.05 10.93
C VAL A 296 12.78 2.89 10.62
N ASP A 297 11.49 3.13 10.77
CA ASP A 297 10.43 2.16 10.50
C ASP A 297 10.18 2.11 8.99
N CYS A 298 10.13 0.89 8.45
CA CYS A 298 10.14 0.67 7.00
C CYS A 298 8.70 0.61 6.47
N LEU A 299 8.01 1.74 6.59
CA LEU A 299 6.60 1.93 6.25
C LEU A 299 6.43 2.91 5.08
N ASP A 300 5.43 2.66 4.25
CA ASP A 300 4.92 3.64 3.30
C ASP A 300 3.92 4.63 3.94
N MET A 301 3.36 5.52 3.12
CA MET A 301 2.42 6.54 3.59
C MET A 301 1.12 5.95 4.17
N ASN A 302 0.60 4.88 3.56
CA ASN A 302 -0.65 4.27 3.99
C ASN A 302 -0.42 3.49 5.31
N GLU A 303 0.65 2.69 5.38
CA GLU A 303 1.05 2.02 6.62
C GLU A 303 1.30 3.01 7.75
N ALA A 304 1.95 4.13 7.46
CA ALA A 304 2.17 5.18 8.44
C ALA A 304 0.83 5.71 8.96
N LEU A 305 -0.13 6.01 8.07
CA LEU A 305 -1.45 6.51 8.47
C LEU A 305 -2.26 5.48 9.25
N GLU A 306 -2.24 4.20 8.86
CA GLU A 306 -2.88 3.12 9.61
C GLU A 306 -2.29 2.99 11.02
N ARG A 307 -0.96 3.09 11.14
CA ARG A 307 -0.29 3.04 12.44
C ARG A 307 -0.63 4.25 13.31
N LEU A 308 -0.71 5.44 12.72
CA LEU A 308 -1.15 6.65 13.41
C LEU A 308 -2.60 6.50 13.87
N GLU A 309 -3.51 6.05 13.01
CA GLU A 309 -4.91 5.84 13.38
C GLU A 309 -5.05 4.90 14.59
N HIS A 310 -4.30 3.80 14.60
CA HIS A 310 -4.25 2.87 15.73
C HIS A 310 -3.73 3.51 17.02
N PHE A 311 -2.70 4.36 16.95
CA PHE A 311 -2.19 5.07 18.14
C PHE A 311 -3.22 6.02 18.74
N VAL A 312 -4.08 6.64 17.92
CA VAL A 312 -5.19 7.45 18.44
C VAL A 312 -6.18 6.58 19.20
N GLU A 313 -6.51 5.41 18.67
CA GLU A 313 -7.45 4.47 19.29
C GLU A 313 -6.92 3.82 20.57
N GLU A 314 -5.61 3.50 20.61
CA GLU A 314 -4.94 2.93 21.78
C GLU A 314 -4.90 3.92 22.96
N GLY A 315 -4.77 5.22 22.65
CA GLY A 315 -4.65 6.28 23.64
C GLY A 315 -3.28 6.30 24.33
N GLY A 316 -3.03 7.36 25.11
CA GLY A 316 -1.69 7.65 25.62
C GLY A 316 -0.77 8.26 24.56
N LEU A 317 0.28 8.97 24.98
CA LEU A 317 1.10 9.76 24.05
C LEU A 317 2.06 8.89 23.24
N HIS A 318 1.93 8.97 21.91
CA HIS A 318 2.86 8.43 20.93
C HIS A 318 3.63 9.55 20.23
N LEU A 319 4.95 9.61 20.45
CA LEU A 319 5.86 10.51 19.74
C LEU A 319 6.20 9.90 18.36
N VAL A 320 6.01 10.69 17.31
CA VAL A 320 6.35 10.31 15.93
C VAL A 320 7.41 11.26 15.39
N ALA A 321 8.53 10.71 14.96
CA ALA A 321 9.65 11.45 14.39
C ALA A 321 9.74 11.25 12.88
N THR A 322 9.80 12.34 12.11
CA THR A 322 10.07 12.31 10.66
C THR A 322 11.58 12.40 10.44
N VAL A 323 12.26 11.26 10.56
CA VAL A 323 13.73 11.16 10.59
C VAL A 323 14.32 11.49 9.23
N ASN A 324 15.15 12.52 9.18
CA ASN A 324 15.93 12.92 8.01
C ASN A 324 17.45 12.78 8.27
N PRO A 325 18.34 12.97 7.27
CA PRO A 325 19.78 12.81 7.46
C PRO A 325 20.38 13.73 8.53
N GLU A 326 19.80 14.91 8.75
CA GLU A 326 20.26 15.81 9.81
C GLU A 326 19.95 15.25 11.21
N PHE A 327 18.83 14.55 11.38
CA PHE A 327 18.48 13.89 12.65
C PHE A 327 19.50 12.82 12.97
N VAL A 328 19.78 11.96 11.98
CA VAL A 328 20.73 10.85 12.12
C VAL A 328 22.11 11.37 12.52
N MET A 329 22.55 12.46 11.89
CA MET A 329 23.86 13.04 12.15
C MET A 329 23.92 13.78 13.48
N ARG A 330 22.86 14.52 13.86
CA ARG A 330 22.77 15.17 15.17
C ARG A 330 22.79 14.16 16.31
N ALA A 331 22.06 13.06 16.17
CA ALA A 331 22.02 11.99 17.17
C ALA A 331 23.39 11.32 17.44
N GLN A 332 24.38 11.50 16.55
CA GLN A 332 25.75 11.04 16.81
C GLN A 332 26.49 11.88 17.86
N SER A 333 26.13 13.16 17.99
CA SER A 333 26.80 14.14 18.86
C SER A 333 25.93 14.64 20.01
N ASP A 334 24.62 14.41 19.93
CA ASP A 334 23.62 14.87 20.89
C ASP A 334 22.93 13.64 21.51
N THR A 335 23.41 13.25 22.69
CA THR A 335 22.95 12.07 23.42
C THR A 335 21.51 12.20 23.91
N GLU A 336 21.08 13.42 24.25
CA GLU A 336 19.71 13.69 24.65
C GLU A 336 18.76 13.51 23.46
N PHE A 337 19.10 14.08 22.29
CA PHE A 337 18.31 13.91 21.08
C PHE A 337 18.29 12.44 20.61
N ALA A 338 19.40 11.71 20.73
CA ALA A 338 19.44 10.28 20.44
C ALA A 338 18.50 9.48 21.36
N ARG A 339 18.46 9.81 22.66
CA ARG A 339 17.52 9.21 23.62
C ARG A 339 16.07 9.49 23.22
N VAL A 340 15.76 10.74 22.85
CA VAL A 340 14.41 11.11 22.40
C VAL A 340 13.99 10.30 21.19
N LEU A 341 14.85 10.19 20.16
CA LEU A 341 14.55 9.38 18.97
C LEU A 341 14.40 7.88 19.30
N ALA A 342 15.18 7.35 20.23
CA ALA A 342 15.04 5.96 20.68
C ALA A 342 13.70 5.72 21.40
N SER A 343 13.19 6.73 22.11
CA SER A 343 11.91 6.68 22.82
C SER A 343 10.68 6.94 21.94
N ALA A 344 10.87 7.41 20.69
CA ALA A 344 9.78 7.62 19.76
C ALA A 344 9.06 6.30 19.49
N GLN A 345 7.75 6.34 19.32
CA GLN A 345 6.92 5.16 19.02
C GLN A 345 6.98 4.84 17.52
N LEU A 346 7.27 5.84 16.68
CA LEU A 346 7.39 5.69 15.22
C LEU A 346 8.43 6.65 14.64
N CYS A 347 9.31 6.13 13.79
CA CYS A 347 10.38 6.86 13.11
C CYS A 347 10.20 6.76 11.59
N LEU A 348 9.50 7.70 11.00
CA LEU A 348 9.18 7.74 9.57
C LEU A 348 10.36 8.27 8.76
N ALA A 349 10.60 7.69 7.58
CA ALA A 349 11.69 8.10 6.69
C ALA A 349 11.37 9.42 5.97
N ASP A 350 11.97 10.53 6.40
CA ASP A 350 11.82 11.85 5.77
C ASP A 350 13.01 12.15 4.83
N GLY A 351 12.72 12.15 3.53
CA GLY A 351 13.66 12.48 2.47
C GLY A 351 14.46 11.30 1.91
N SER A 352 14.95 11.49 0.68
CA SER A 352 15.57 10.42 -0.10
C SER A 352 16.87 9.86 0.49
N GLY A 353 17.60 10.64 1.29
CA GLY A 353 18.83 10.18 1.93
C GLY A 353 18.61 9.10 2.99
N VAL A 354 17.50 9.16 3.72
CA VAL A 354 17.12 8.14 4.72
C VAL A 354 16.55 6.92 4.02
N VAL A 355 15.69 7.11 3.01
CA VAL A 355 15.16 6.01 2.18
C VAL A 355 16.29 5.21 1.53
N TRP A 356 17.29 5.89 0.96
CA TRP A 356 18.46 5.24 0.36
C TRP A 356 19.25 4.41 1.38
N ALA A 357 19.53 4.98 2.56
CA ALA A 357 20.28 4.30 3.61
C ALA A 357 19.52 3.08 4.17
N ALA A 358 18.21 3.20 4.38
CA ALA A 358 17.36 2.09 4.81
C ALA A 358 17.30 0.98 3.76
N ARG A 359 17.13 1.32 2.48
CA ARG A 359 17.15 0.34 1.37
C ARG A 359 18.47 -0.42 1.28
N ARG A 360 19.60 0.24 1.56
CA ARG A 360 20.92 -0.40 1.60
C ARG A 360 21.02 -1.51 2.66
N GLN A 361 20.25 -1.42 3.74
CA GLN A 361 20.17 -2.42 4.81
C GLN A 361 19.13 -3.52 4.52
N GLY A 362 18.33 -3.40 3.44
CA GLY A 362 17.31 -4.38 3.07
C GLY A 362 15.86 -3.99 3.37
N CYS A 363 15.60 -2.74 3.80
CA CYS A 363 14.24 -2.26 3.98
C CYS A 363 13.53 -1.96 2.65
N ARG A 364 12.27 -2.38 2.54
CA ARG A 364 11.38 -2.05 1.42
C ARG A 364 10.59 -0.76 1.71
N LEU A 365 11.18 0.38 1.39
CA LEU A 365 10.51 1.68 1.43
C LEU A 365 10.21 2.14 0.01
N PRO A 366 8.95 2.37 -0.42
CA PRO A 366 8.65 2.85 -1.78
C PRO A 366 9.06 4.31 -1.99
N GLY A 367 9.06 5.12 -0.93
CA GLY A 367 9.46 6.53 -0.97
C GLY A 367 9.54 7.13 0.43
N PRO A 368 9.84 8.44 0.53
CA PRO A 368 9.84 9.15 1.79
C PRO A 368 8.42 9.42 2.29
N VAL A 369 8.24 9.38 3.60
CA VAL A 369 7.05 9.82 4.33
C VAL A 369 7.40 11.14 5.01
N ALA A 370 7.40 12.22 4.21
CA ALA A 370 7.82 13.54 4.69
C ALA A 370 6.77 14.19 5.59
N GLY A 371 7.19 14.94 6.61
CA GLY A 371 6.28 15.61 7.54
C GLY A 371 5.27 16.54 6.86
N VAL A 372 5.67 17.22 5.77
CA VAL A 372 4.77 18.06 4.98
C VAL A 372 3.70 17.27 4.22
N ASP A 373 4.03 16.05 3.79
CA ASP A 373 3.11 15.18 3.04
C ASP A 373 2.15 14.42 3.97
N LEU A 374 2.42 14.40 5.29
CA LEU A 374 1.55 13.80 6.30
C LEU A 374 0.37 14.69 6.71
N VAL A 375 0.52 16.01 6.66
CA VAL A 375 -0.46 16.94 7.26
C VAL A 375 -1.86 16.79 6.66
N GLU A 376 -1.97 16.78 5.34
CA GLU A 376 -3.26 16.70 4.65
C GLU A 376 -3.92 15.32 4.79
N PRO A 377 -3.20 14.18 4.61
CA PRO A 377 -3.76 12.87 4.93
C PRO A 377 -4.18 12.68 6.40
N ILE A 378 -3.43 13.23 7.36
CA ILE A 378 -3.81 13.22 8.78
C ILE A 378 -5.07 14.05 9.00
N ALA A 379 -5.19 15.23 8.38
CA ALA A 379 -6.38 16.05 8.46
C ALA A 379 -7.60 15.32 7.89
N ALA A 380 -7.45 14.66 6.74
CA ALA A 380 -8.50 13.83 6.15
C ALA A 380 -8.88 12.65 7.06
N MET A 381 -7.91 11.97 7.67
CA MET A 381 -8.15 10.91 8.66
C MET A 381 -8.94 11.45 9.87
N CYS A 382 -8.52 12.59 10.41
CA CYS A 382 -9.19 13.23 11.55
C CYS A 382 -10.64 13.59 11.21
N ALA A 383 -10.89 14.15 10.03
CA ALA A 383 -12.23 14.48 9.57
C ALA A 383 -13.12 13.23 9.45
N ARG A 384 -12.59 12.13 8.86
CA ARG A 384 -13.35 10.89 8.71
C ARG A 384 -13.68 10.19 10.03
N ARG A 385 -12.74 10.23 10.98
CA ARG A 385 -12.85 9.50 12.27
C ARG A 385 -13.41 10.35 13.41
N GLY A 386 -13.56 11.66 13.20
CA GLY A 386 -13.99 12.60 14.23
C GLY A 386 -12.89 12.99 15.22
N PHE A 387 -11.62 12.75 14.89
CA PHE A 387 -10.49 13.16 15.74
C PHE A 387 -10.22 14.66 15.63
N ARG A 388 -9.65 15.21 16.70
CA ARG A 388 -9.44 16.65 16.88
C ARG A 388 -7.97 16.99 16.67
N LEU A 389 -7.70 17.82 15.67
CA LEU A 389 -6.35 18.20 15.24
C LEU A 389 -5.92 19.52 15.88
N PHE A 390 -4.69 19.59 16.38
CA PHE A 390 -4.07 20.81 16.89
C PHE A 390 -2.77 21.11 16.16
N LEU A 391 -2.63 22.31 15.62
CA LEU A 391 -1.45 22.78 14.91
C LEU A 391 -0.67 23.75 15.80
N LEU A 392 0.57 23.41 16.13
CA LEU A 392 1.39 24.17 17.08
C LEU A 392 2.69 24.67 16.43
N GLY A 393 2.98 25.96 16.59
CA GLY A 393 4.22 26.60 16.14
C GLY A 393 4.11 27.37 14.83
N ALA A 394 5.23 27.45 14.12
CA ALA A 394 5.46 28.42 13.04
C ALA A 394 5.32 29.89 13.50
N MET A 395 5.46 30.83 12.57
CA MET A 395 5.30 32.26 12.85
C MET A 395 3.85 32.60 13.21
N PRO A 396 3.60 33.72 13.94
CA PRO A 396 2.25 34.20 14.24
C PRO A 396 1.31 34.18 13.02
N GLY A 397 0.17 33.52 13.18
CA GLY A 397 -0.88 33.42 12.17
C GLY A 397 -0.69 32.31 11.12
N VAL A 398 0.48 31.67 11.03
CA VAL A 398 0.71 30.59 10.04
C VAL A 398 -0.10 29.34 10.40
N ALA A 399 -0.11 28.95 11.68
CA ALA A 399 -0.89 27.80 12.15
C ALA A 399 -2.41 28.03 12.00
N ASP A 400 -2.89 29.24 12.29
CA ASP A 400 -4.29 29.63 12.13
C ASP A 400 -4.73 29.61 10.66
N GLU A 401 -3.89 30.16 9.76
CA GLU A 401 -4.13 30.14 8.32
C GLU A 401 -4.20 28.71 7.79
N LEU A 402 -3.30 27.83 8.24
CA LEU A 402 -3.33 26.43 7.88
C LEU A 402 -4.59 25.73 8.41
N ALA A 403 -4.97 25.99 9.67
CA ALA A 403 -6.20 25.44 10.24
C ALA A 403 -7.43 25.87 9.41
N ALA A 404 -7.50 27.14 8.98
CA ALA A 404 -8.57 27.62 8.11
C ALA A 404 -8.60 26.91 6.75
N LYS A 405 -7.43 26.71 6.12
CA LYS A 405 -7.30 25.96 4.87
C LYS A 405 -7.75 24.50 5.01
N LEU A 406 -7.35 23.82 6.08
CA LEU A 406 -7.75 22.44 6.34
C LEU A 406 -9.25 22.32 6.63
N ARG A 407 -9.86 23.28 7.35
CA ARG A 407 -11.33 23.32 7.55
C ARG A 407 -12.08 23.54 6.24
N ALA A 408 -11.56 24.38 5.35
CA ALA A 408 -12.19 24.61 4.05
C ALA A 408 -12.17 23.35 3.18
N ALA A 409 -11.09 22.56 3.23
CA ALA A 409 -10.99 21.27 2.54
C ALA A 409 -11.80 20.15 3.22
N HIS A 410 -11.95 20.20 4.54
CA HIS A 410 -12.64 19.22 5.35
C HIS A 410 -13.58 19.91 6.37
N PRO A 411 -14.84 20.20 6.00
CA PRO A 411 -15.76 20.97 6.85
C PRO A 411 -16.06 20.35 8.22
N GLU A 412 -15.99 19.02 8.34
CA GLU A 412 -16.20 18.29 9.60
C GLU A 412 -14.95 18.22 10.48
N LEU A 413 -13.80 18.71 10.00
CA LEU A 413 -12.54 18.68 10.74
C LEU A 413 -12.54 19.67 11.91
N ALA A 414 -12.47 19.13 13.12
CA ALA A 414 -12.19 19.91 14.32
C ALA A 414 -10.69 20.25 14.42
N VAL A 415 -10.26 21.35 13.81
CA VAL A 415 -8.86 21.82 13.85
C VAL A 415 -8.70 23.23 14.42
N THR A 416 -7.65 23.45 15.21
CA THR A 416 -7.21 24.78 15.66
C THR A 416 -5.70 24.97 15.50
N GLY A 417 -5.26 26.23 15.45
CA GLY A 417 -3.86 26.63 15.33
C GLY A 417 -3.41 27.48 16.51
N HIS A 418 -2.12 27.39 16.86
CA HIS A 418 -1.51 28.25 17.86
C HIS A 418 -0.01 28.44 17.57
N SER A 419 0.47 29.69 17.57
CA SER A 419 1.87 30.02 17.25
C SER A 419 2.83 30.06 18.47
N GLY A 420 2.48 29.42 19.58
CA GLY A 420 3.36 29.34 20.77
C GLY A 420 4.69 28.66 20.46
N GLY A 421 5.77 29.00 21.18
CA GLY A 421 7.12 28.48 20.94
C GLY A 421 7.57 27.34 21.87
N PRO A 422 8.75 26.73 21.65
CA PRO A 422 9.28 25.63 22.47
C PRO A 422 9.80 26.07 23.86
N ASP A 423 9.89 27.37 24.12
CA ASP A 423 10.34 27.91 25.39
C ASP A 423 9.39 27.58 26.53
N ARG A 424 9.94 27.28 27.71
CA ARG A 424 9.16 26.87 28.90
C ARG A 424 8.11 27.90 29.33
N SER A 425 8.31 29.18 29.02
CA SER A 425 7.34 30.25 29.28
C SER A 425 6.01 30.03 28.55
N HIS A 426 6.00 29.32 27.41
CA HIS A 426 4.80 29.03 26.63
C HIS A 426 4.13 27.70 27.02
N ASP A 427 4.79 26.84 27.81
CA ASP A 427 4.31 25.48 28.09
C ASP A 427 2.93 25.48 28.77
N ALA A 428 2.74 26.33 29.79
CA ALA A 428 1.48 26.39 30.54
C ALA A 428 0.30 26.81 29.65
N GLN A 429 0.49 27.86 28.86
CA GLN A 429 -0.53 28.35 27.92
C GLN A 429 -0.82 27.32 26.83
N THR A 430 0.22 26.73 26.24
CA THR A 430 0.08 25.73 25.18
C THR A 430 -0.68 24.51 25.67
N LEU A 431 -0.33 23.97 26.85
CA LEU A 431 -1.03 22.83 27.44
C LEU A 431 -2.50 23.14 27.74
N GLN A 432 -2.79 24.34 28.26
CA GLN A 432 -4.16 24.78 28.51
C GLN A 432 -4.98 24.82 27.22
N LEU A 433 -4.43 25.37 26.13
CA LEU A 433 -5.12 25.44 24.84
C LEU A 433 -5.35 24.05 24.22
N ILE A 434 -4.37 23.15 24.31
CA ILE A 434 -4.50 21.75 23.86
C ILE A 434 -5.61 21.04 24.64
N GLN A 435 -5.64 21.21 25.97
CA GLN A 435 -6.65 20.61 26.83
C GLN A 435 -8.06 21.17 26.57
N GLN A 436 -8.18 22.48 26.38
CA GLN A 436 -9.44 23.13 26.03
C GLN A 436 -9.97 22.66 24.68
N HIS A 437 -9.09 22.50 23.69
CA HIS A 437 -9.45 21.94 22.39
C HIS A 437 -9.74 20.43 22.47
N ARG A 438 -9.28 19.71 23.49
CA ARG A 438 -9.34 18.24 23.58
C ARG A 438 -8.72 17.60 22.34
N ALA A 439 -7.49 17.99 22.01
CA ALA A 439 -6.82 17.49 20.82
C ALA A 439 -6.47 15.99 20.97
N ASP A 440 -6.69 15.22 19.91
CA ASP A 440 -6.23 13.82 19.82
C ASP A 440 -4.87 13.75 19.11
N VAL A 441 -4.70 14.61 18.09
CA VAL A 441 -3.51 14.67 17.24
C VAL A 441 -2.88 16.06 17.30
N LEU A 442 -1.59 16.11 17.60
CA LEU A 442 -0.79 17.33 17.68
C LEU A 442 0.31 17.34 16.61
N LEU A 443 0.33 18.37 15.77
CA LEU A 443 1.41 18.61 14.80
C LEU A 443 2.25 19.80 15.25
N VAL A 444 3.55 19.59 15.46
CA VAL A 444 4.48 20.58 16.04
C VAL A 444 5.48 21.07 14.98
N ALA A 445 5.49 22.37 14.74
CA ALA A 445 6.31 23.06 13.73
C ALA A 445 7.35 24.00 14.38
N TYR A 446 8.11 23.51 15.36
CA TYR A 446 9.22 24.26 15.99
C TYR A 446 10.55 24.10 15.25
N GLY A 447 10.62 23.12 14.35
CA GLY A 447 11.86 22.72 13.72
C GLY A 447 12.68 21.81 14.62
N ALA A 448 13.44 20.92 14.00
CA ALA A 448 14.28 19.98 14.71
C ALA A 448 15.57 20.64 15.25
N PRO A 449 15.97 20.34 16.50
CA PRO A 449 15.48 19.24 17.34
C PRO A 449 14.41 19.68 18.35
N ALA A 450 14.09 20.98 18.39
CA ALA A 450 13.27 21.58 19.43
C ALA A 450 11.87 20.96 19.50
N GLN A 451 11.28 20.58 18.36
CA GLN A 451 9.97 19.95 18.33
C GLN A 451 9.97 18.55 19.01
N GLU A 452 10.95 17.68 18.71
CA GLU A 452 11.02 16.35 19.34
C GLU A 452 11.36 16.48 20.84
N MET A 453 12.30 17.35 21.18
CA MET A 453 12.70 17.59 22.58
C MET A 453 11.55 18.19 23.40
N TRP A 454 10.76 19.08 22.82
CA TRP A 454 9.61 19.68 23.49
C TRP A 454 8.51 18.64 23.76
N ILE A 455 8.21 17.78 22.78
CA ILE A 455 7.22 16.70 22.95
C ILE A 455 7.68 15.75 24.05
N ASP A 456 8.94 15.32 24.04
CA ASP A 456 9.44 14.39 25.06
C ASP A 456 9.50 15.03 26.45
N ARG A 457 9.91 16.30 26.56
CA ARG A 457 9.93 17.06 27.83
C ARG A 457 8.55 17.15 28.48
N LEU A 458 7.49 17.23 27.68
CA LEU A 458 6.11 17.35 28.15
C LEU A 458 5.32 16.04 28.04
N ARG A 459 5.98 14.91 27.80
CA ARG A 459 5.36 13.61 27.52
C ARG A 459 4.27 13.24 28.52
N ASP A 460 4.53 13.40 29.81
CA ASP A 460 3.59 13.01 30.88
C ASP A 460 2.44 14.01 31.09
N ARG A 461 2.51 15.18 30.45
CA ARG A 461 1.55 16.29 30.62
C ARG A 461 0.74 16.56 29.36
N LEU A 462 1.17 16.07 28.20
CA LEU A 462 0.50 16.29 26.92
C LEU A 462 -0.76 15.41 26.83
N PRO A 463 -1.97 15.99 26.82
CA PRO A 463 -3.21 15.22 26.81
C PRO A 463 -3.63 14.90 25.37
N VAL A 464 -2.73 14.31 24.58
CA VAL A 464 -2.95 13.93 23.18
C VAL A 464 -2.48 12.50 22.95
N ALA A 465 -3.09 11.80 22.00
CA ALA A 465 -2.69 10.44 21.67
C ALA A 465 -1.44 10.42 20.77
N ILE A 466 -1.27 11.44 19.91
CA ILE A 466 -0.14 11.52 18.98
C ILE A 466 0.45 12.93 18.96
N ALA A 467 1.78 13.02 18.99
CA ALA A 467 2.50 14.24 18.71
C ALA A 467 3.58 14.01 17.63
N ILE A 468 3.51 14.78 16.54
CA ILE A 468 4.40 14.65 15.38
C ILE A 468 5.16 15.95 15.15
N GLY A 469 6.48 15.86 15.10
CA GLY A 469 7.29 16.96 14.59
C GLY A 469 7.21 17.06 13.07
N VAL A 470 6.70 18.18 12.53
CA VAL A 470 6.51 18.37 11.08
C VAL A 470 7.41 19.45 10.47
N GLY A 471 8.29 20.05 11.28
CA GLY A 471 9.26 21.05 10.81
C GLY A 471 8.58 22.25 10.14
N GLY A 472 9.09 22.67 8.98
CA GLY A 472 8.55 23.80 8.22
C GLY A 472 7.35 23.46 7.34
N ALA A 473 6.61 22.38 7.62
CA ALA A 473 5.45 21.97 6.82
C ALA A 473 4.40 23.08 6.68
N PHE A 474 4.15 23.83 7.75
CA PHE A 474 3.08 24.83 7.75
C PHE A 474 3.36 25.98 6.77
N ASP A 475 4.61 26.41 6.64
CA ASP A 475 5.00 27.45 5.68
C ASP A 475 4.80 27.00 4.21
N TYR A 476 4.99 25.70 3.94
CA TYR A 476 4.76 25.15 2.59
C TYR A 476 3.27 25.07 2.27
N LEU A 477 2.47 24.58 3.21
CA LEU A 477 1.03 24.38 3.02
C LEU A 477 0.24 25.69 3.05
N THR A 478 0.76 26.72 3.73
CA THR A 478 0.23 28.09 3.62
C THR A 478 0.69 28.81 2.35
N GLY A 479 1.66 28.27 1.60
CA GLY A 479 2.18 28.87 0.37
C GLY A 479 3.15 30.02 0.59
N ARG A 480 3.55 30.28 1.85
CA ARG A 480 4.55 31.29 2.21
C ARG A 480 5.94 30.94 1.71
N VAL A 481 6.25 29.64 1.68
CA VAL A 481 7.46 29.11 1.05
C VAL A 481 7.05 28.20 -0.10
N PRO A 482 7.49 28.47 -1.34
CA PRO A 482 7.12 27.60 -2.45
C PRO A 482 7.85 26.27 -2.35
N ARG A 483 7.10 25.19 -2.60
CA ARG A 483 7.63 23.85 -2.63
C ARG A 483 8.43 23.59 -3.91
N ALA A 484 9.32 22.61 -3.89
CA ALA A 484 10.03 22.20 -5.10
C ALA A 484 9.05 21.65 -6.16
N PRO A 485 9.29 21.89 -7.46
CA PRO A 485 8.52 21.28 -8.53
C PRO A 485 8.40 19.76 -8.40
N ALA A 486 7.29 19.19 -8.85
CA ALA A 486 7.00 17.76 -8.69
C ALA A 486 8.08 16.84 -9.28
N TRP A 487 8.75 17.23 -10.36
CA TRP A 487 9.85 16.44 -10.94
C TRP A 487 11.09 16.42 -10.03
N MET A 488 11.41 17.54 -9.37
CA MET A 488 12.52 17.61 -8.41
C MET A 488 12.22 16.79 -7.17
N ARG A 489 10.97 16.85 -6.67
CA ARG A 489 10.51 16.04 -5.54
C ARG A 489 10.64 14.54 -5.85
N ARG A 490 10.16 14.10 -7.02
CA ARG A 490 10.28 12.70 -7.47
C ARG A 490 11.73 12.25 -7.63
N ALA A 491 12.61 13.15 -8.04
CA ALA A 491 14.04 12.85 -8.17
C ALA A 491 14.82 12.98 -6.84
N GLY A 492 14.16 13.29 -5.71
CA GLY A 492 14.82 13.47 -4.41
C GLY A 492 15.66 14.75 -4.30
N MET A 493 15.47 15.71 -5.21
CA MET A 493 16.21 16.97 -5.30
C MET A 493 15.54 18.15 -4.58
N GLU A 494 14.57 17.89 -3.71
CA GLU A 494 13.87 18.94 -2.95
C GLU A 494 14.82 19.74 -2.05
N TRP A 495 15.85 19.10 -1.50
CA TRP A 495 16.92 19.76 -0.74
C TRP A 495 17.71 20.76 -1.60
N LEU A 496 17.97 20.43 -2.87
CA LEU A 496 18.73 21.27 -3.80
C LEU A 496 17.92 22.51 -4.20
N HIS A 497 16.63 22.34 -4.47
CA HIS A 497 15.71 23.46 -4.68
C HIS A 497 15.69 24.40 -3.46
N ARG A 498 15.66 23.83 -2.25
CA ARG A 498 15.66 24.62 -1.01
C ARG A 498 16.99 25.35 -0.80
N LEU A 499 18.12 24.73 -1.10
CA LEU A 499 19.44 25.36 -1.02
C LEU A 499 19.58 26.51 -2.02
N ALA A 500 19.12 26.33 -3.25
CA ALA A 500 19.12 27.39 -4.27
C ALA A 500 18.33 28.62 -3.83
N ARG A 501 17.21 28.42 -3.11
CA ARG A 501 16.37 29.51 -2.60
C ARG A 501 16.82 30.10 -1.27
N GLN A 502 17.51 29.32 -0.46
CA GLN A 502 17.96 29.70 0.88
C GLN A 502 19.46 29.39 1.00
N PRO A 503 20.34 30.15 0.31
CA PRO A 503 21.76 29.81 0.17
C PRO A 503 22.51 29.75 1.50
N TRP A 504 22.05 30.49 2.52
CA TRP A 504 22.60 30.42 3.89
C TRP A 504 22.45 29.03 4.54
N ARG A 505 21.55 28.17 4.02
CA ARG A 505 21.44 26.76 4.44
C ARG A 505 22.64 25.91 4.06
N ILE A 506 23.59 26.40 3.27
CA ILE A 506 24.76 25.61 2.86
C ILE A 506 25.52 25.03 4.06
N ARG A 507 25.62 25.79 5.17
CA ARG A 507 26.22 25.31 6.42
C ARG A 507 25.50 24.11 7.01
N ARG A 508 24.17 24.11 6.93
CA ARG A 508 23.30 23.03 7.38
C ARG A 508 23.36 21.83 6.42
N MET A 509 23.45 22.08 5.11
CA MET A 509 23.51 21.05 4.07
C MET A 509 24.89 20.38 3.95
N ALA A 510 25.95 20.99 4.49
CA ALA A 510 27.29 20.39 4.57
C ALA A 510 27.31 19.07 5.37
N VAL A 511 26.26 18.78 6.13
CA VAL A 511 26.09 17.51 6.83
C VAL A 511 25.76 16.34 5.89
N LEU A 512 25.19 16.60 4.70
CA LEU A 512 24.74 15.55 3.78
C LEU A 512 25.89 14.72 3.17
N PRO A 513 27.01 15.32 2.71
CA PRO A 513 28.17 14.54 2.29
C PRO A 513 28.76 13.69 3.43
N ALA A 514 28.87 14.26 4.64
CA ALA A 514 29.36 13.54 5.80
C ALA A 514 28.44 12.36 6.17
N TYR A 515 27.13 12.54 6.09
CA TYR A 515 26.13 11.48 6.25
C TYR A 515 26.33 10.36 5.23
N ALA A 516 26.43 10.70 3.94
CA ALA A 516 26.60 9.71 2.87
C ALA A 516 27.88 8.89 3.06
N ILE A 517 29.00 9.53 3.40
CA ILE A 517 30.27 8.84 3.70
C ILE A 517 30.10 7.89 4.88
N LYS A 518 29.53 8.36 6.01
CA LYS A 518 29.33 7.50 7.19
C LYS A 518 28.43 6.30 6.89
N VAL A 519 27.36 6.48 6.12
CA VAL A 519 26.46 5.37 5.71
C VAL A 519 27.17 4.38 4.78
N LEU A 520 28.03 4.86 3.87
CA LEU A 520 28.81 3.99 2.99
C LEU A 520 29.89 3.20 3.75
N SER A 521 30.51 3.83 4.74
CA SER A 521 31.53 3.20 5.62
C SER A 521 30.92 2.26 6.66
N ALA A 522 29.63 2.37 6.96
CA ALA A 522 28.95 1.46 7.87
C ALA A 522 28.73 0.08 7.21
N PRO A 523 28.88 -1.02 7.98
CA PRO A 523 28.56 -2.37 7.49
C PRO A 523 27.08 -2.47 7.09
N LYS A 524 26.81 -3.31 6.09
CA LYS A 524 25.46 -3.52 5.54
C LYS A 524 24.58 -4.37 6.45
#